data_AF-A0A4Q4MWH2-F1
#
_entry.id   AF-A0A4Q4MWH2-F1
#
_cell.length_a   1.000
_cell.length_b   1.000
_cell.length_c   1.000
_cell.angle_alpha   90.00
_cell.angle_beta   90.00
_cell.angle_gamma   90.00
#
_symmetry.space_group_name_H-M   'P 1'
#
loop_
_entity.id
_entity.type
_entity.pdbx_description
1 polymer ?
#
loop_
_entity_poly.entity_id
_entity_poly.type
_entity_poly.pdbx_seq_one_letter_code
_entity_poly.pdbx_strand_id
1 'polypeptide(L)'
;MQKPDRAKAGLSLLKKAGMRKLNFAGGEPFLYPKFLAEMVVFCKDELRLESVSIVTNGSLVKESFFRQCGSKVDILAVSCDSFDESTNIQIGRGSGDQISQLYKVASWCKKYGIRFKINTVVCRLNWDEDMNKHIEQLQPFRWKCFQVLVVAGENDSGNSLRDARKFIITDEEYDSFCRRHKTQTSLVPESNRLMAKSYLILDEYLRFLDRDGRQPSESILDVGVETALRSVYWDEKAFKDRGGVYDWTRPASTCGKDGQDLQW
;
A
#
# COMPACT_ATOMS: atom_id res chain seq x y z
N MET A 1 -11.48 5.00 16.81
CA MET A 1 -11.72 4.05 15.70
C MET A 1 -13.16 4.21 15.24
N GLN A 2 -13.40 4.42 13.95
CA GLN A 2 -14.77 4.52 13.44
C GLN A 2 -15.52 3.20 13.63
N LYS A 3 -16.82 3.30 13.88
CA LYS A 3 -17.71 2.12 13.87
C LYS A 3 -17.77 1.57 12.43
N PRO A 4 -17.79 0.23 12.24
CA PRO A 4 -17.88 -0.40 10.91
C PRO A 4 -18.94 0.22 10.00
N ASP A 5 -20.11 0.58 10.55
CA ASP A 5 -21.21 1.17 9.78
C ASP A 5 -20.86 2.53 9.15
N ARG A 6 -20.11 3.38 9.87
CA ARG A 6 -19.65 4.68 9.33
C ARG A 6 -18.64 4.48 8.20
N ALA A 7 -17.71 3.54 8.36
CA ALA A 7 -16.75 3.22 7.32
C ALA A 7 -17.44 2.66 6.07
N LYS A 8 -18.38 1.72 6.23
CA LYS A 8 -19.19 1.18 5.12
C LYS A 8 -19.98 2.26 4.41
N ALA A 9 -20.58 3.21 5.14
CA ALA A 9 -21.27 4.35 4.56
C ALA A 9 -20.33 5.23 3.72
N GLY A 10 -19.15 5.57 4.26
CA GLY A 10 -18.14 6.34 3.53
C GLY A 10 -17.65 5.65 2.26
N LEU A 11 -17.34 4.36 2.35
CA LEU A 11 -16.93 3.53 1.21
C LEU A 11 -18.02 3.43 0.14
N SER A 12 -19.30 3.39 0.56
CA SER A 12 -20.45 3.41 -0.36
C SER A 12 -20.56 4.76 -1.09
N LEU A 13 -20.31 5.88 -0.41
CA LEU A 13 -20.26 7.20 -1.05
C LEU A 13 -19.14 7.27 -2.09
N LEU A 14 -17.94 6.77 -1.75
CA LEU A 14 -16.82 6.71 -2.68
C LEU A 14 -17.13 5.83 -3.89
N LYS A 15 -17.77 4.67 -3.69
CA LYS A 15 -18.21 3.79 -4.79
C LYS A 15 -19.19 4.50 -5.73
N LYS A 16 -20.18 5.22 -5.18
CA LYS A 16 -21.13 6.01 -5.94
C LYS A 16 -20.45 7.14 -6.73
N ALA A 17 -19.42 7.75 -6.15
CA ALA A 17 -18.60 8.78 -6.79
C ALA A 17 -17.58 8.22 -7.81
N GLY A 18 -17.59 6.90 -8.08
CA GLY A 18 -16.77 6.28 -9.13
C GLY A 18 -15.51 5.56 -8.65
N MET A 19 -15.35 5.33 -7.34
CA MET A 19 -14.24 4.51 -6.83
C MET A 19 -14.32 3.07 -7.40
N ARG A 20 -13.27 2.67 -8.11
CA ARG A 20 -13.10 1.31 -8.65
C ARG A 20 -12.13 0.45 -7.85
N LYS A 21 -11.24 1.11 -7.09
CA LYS A 21 -10.22 0.46 -6.28
C LYS A 21 -10.05 1.15 -4.94
N LEU A 22 -9.66 0.37 -3.94
CA LEU A 22 -9.35 0.85 -2.61
C LEU A 22 -8.05 0.22 -2.12
N ASN A 23 -7.25 1.01 -1.40
CA ASN A 23 -6.06 0.54 -0.70
C ASN A 23 -6.15 0.84 0.79
N PHE A 24 -6.17 -0.19 1.64
CA PHE A 24 -6.06 -0.04 3.08
C PHE A 24 -4.59 0.14 3.48
N ALA A 25 -4.24 1.31 4.03
CA ALA A 25 -2.89 1.68 4.45
C ALA A 25 -2.94 2.44 5.79
N GLY A 26 -1.92 3.24 6.10
CA GLY A 26 -1.84 4.08 7.30
C GLY A 26 -0.82 3.55 8.30
N GLY A 27 -1.19 3.47 9.58
CA GLY A 27 -0.32 3.00 10.67
C GLY A 27 0.17 1.55 10.47
N GLU A 28 -0.61 0.59 10.96
CA GLU A 28 -0.50 -0.82 10.59
C GLU A 28 -1.91 -1.44 10.54
N PRO A 29 -2.49 -1.71 9.34
CA PRO A 29 -3.86 -2.22 9.21
C PRO A 29 -4.12 -3.50 10.02
N PHE A 30 -3.11 -4.36 10.17
CA PHE A 30 -3.22 -5.62 10.91
C PHE A 30 -3.27 -5.46 12.44
N LEU A 31 -3.16 -4.23 12.98
CA LEU A 31 -3.55 -3.93 14.37
C LEU A 31 -5.05 -4.12 14.61
N TYR A 32 -5.87 -3.98 13.57
CA TYR A 32 -7.33 -4.10 13.63
C TYR A 32 -7.85 -5.19 12.68
N PRO A 33 -7.42 -6.46 12.85
CA PRO A 33 -7.61 -7.50 11.83
C PRO A 33 -9.09 -7.84 11.59
N LYS A 34 -9.94 -7.76 12.63
CA LYS A 34 -11.38 -7.99 12.49
C LYS A 34 -12.05 -6.91 11.65
N PHE A 35 -11.75 -5.65 11.95
CA PHE A 35 -12.26 -4.50 11.19
C PHE A 35 -11.77 -4.54 9.75
N LEU A 36 -10.47 -4.80 9.54
CA LEU A 36 -9.88 -4.91 8.22
C LEU A 36 -10.55 -6.00 7.38
N ALA A 37 -10.72 -7.21 7.95
CA ALA A 37 -11.38 -8.32 7.26
C ALA A 37 -12.82 -7.97 6.88
N GLU A 38 -13.56 -7.33 7.79
CA GLU A 38 -14.94 -6.89 7.53
C GLU A 38 -15.01 -5.87 6.38
N MET A 39 -14.12 -4.88 6.36
CA MET A 39 -14.08 -3.86 5.29
C MET A 39 -13.63 -4.45 3.96
N VAL A 40 -12.67 -5.38 3.96
CA VAL A 40 -12.21 -6.09 2.74
C VAL A 40 -13.37 -6.87 2.12
N VAL A 41 -14.11 -7.64 2.94
CA VAL A 41 -15.28 -8.41 2.48
C VAL A 41 -16.34 -7.47 1.93
N PHE A 42 -16.69 -6.41 2.67
CA PHE A 42 -17.66 -5.42 2.22
C PHE A 42 -17.29 -4.78 0.87
N CYS A 43 -16.03 -4.37 0.71
CA CYS A 43 -15.54 -3.77 -0.53
C CYS A 43 -15.61 -4.73 -1.73
N LYS A 44 -15.30 -6.01 -1.52
CA LYS A 44 -15.24 -6.98 -2.62
C LYS A 44 -16.61 -7.56 -2.97
N ASP A 45 -17.43 -7.88 -1.97
CA ASP A 45 -18.69 -8.61 -2.17
C ASP A 45 -19.87 -7.67 -2.39
N GLU A 46 -19.99 -6.64 -1.54
CA GLU A 46 -21.12 -5.71 -1.59
C GLU A 46 -20.87 -4.58 -2.59
N LEU A 47 -19.72 -3.90 -2.49
CA LEU A 47 -19.40 -2.79 -3.40
C LEU A 47 -18.87 -3.25 -4.76
N ARG A 48 -18.48 -4.52 -4.88
CA ARG A 48 -17.92 -5.13 -6.11
C ARG A 48 -16.78 -4.30 -6.69
N LEU A 49 -15.87 -3.85 -5.82
CA LEU A 49 -14.66 -3.15 -6.28
C LEU A 49 -13.78 -4.08 -7.12
N GLU A 50 -13.21 -3.51 -8.17
CA GLU A 50 -12.32 -4.24 -9.07
C GLU A 50 -11.03 -4.66 -8.37
N SER A 51 -10.53 -3.82 -7.46
CA SER A 51 -9.34 -4.11 -6.67
C SER A 51 -9.48 -3.66 -5.22
N VAL A 52 -9.17 -4.58 -4.30
CA VAL A 52 -8.96 -4.30 -2.89
C VAL A 52 -7.52 -4.66 -2.55
N SER A 53 -6.74 -3.66 -2.14
CA SER A 53 -5.35 -3.83 -1.77
C SER A 53 -5.08 -3.44 -0.31
N ILE A 54 -4.02 -3.98 0.26
CA ILE A 54 -3.58 -3.68 1.62
C ILE A 54 -2.07 -3.38 1.58
N VAL A 55 -1.64 -2.31 2.26
CA VAL A 55 -0.24 -2.01 2.55
C VAL A 55 0.02 -2.24 4.03
N THR A 56 1.03 -3.05 4.35
CA THR A 56 1.39 -3.44 5.72
C THR A 56 2.91 -3.45 5.88
N ASN A 57 3.40 -3.33 7.11
CA ASN A 57 4.79 -3.63 7.47
C ASN A 57 5.05 -5.14 7.63
N GLY A 58 4.01 -5.98 7.57
CA GLY A 58 4.12 -7.45 7.60
C GLY A 58 4.19 -8.07 8.99
N SER A 59 4.61 -7.34 10.02
CA SER A 59 4.91 -7.88 11.36
C SER A 59 3.74 -8.60 12.05
N LEU A 60 2.52 -8.07 11.87
CA LEU A 60 1.30 -8.61 12.50
C LEU A 60 0.50 -9.54 11.59
N VAL A 61 0.99 -9.80 10.38
CA VAL A 61 0.29 -10.63 9.41
C VAL A 61 0.33 -12.09 9.86
N LYS A 62 -0.85 -12.72 9.91
CA LYS A 62 -1.02 -14.14 10.27
C LYS A 62 -1.76 -14.87 9.16
N GLU A 63 -1.41 -16.13 8.92
CA GLU A 63 -2.09 -16.95 7.91
C GLU A 63 -3.61 -17.09 8.15
N SER A 64 -4.07 -16.98 9.40
CA SER A 64 -5.50 -16.98 9.73
C SER A 64 -6.29 -15.90 8.97
N PHE A 65 -5.70 -14.73 8.70
CA PHE A 65 -6.34 -13.68 7.91
C PHE A 65 -6.58 -14.11 6.46
N PHE A 66 -5.61 -14.80 5.86
CA PHE A 66 -5.72 -15.32 4.49
C PHE A 66 -6.80 -16.39 4.39
N ARG A 67 -6.87 -17.30 5.38
CA ARG A 67 -7.94 -18.30 5.46
C ARG A 67 -9.32 -17.66 5.59
N GLN A 68 -9.42 -16.55 6.32
CA GLN A 68 -10.68 -15.86 6.56
C GLN A 68 -11.18 -15.06 5.35
N CYS A 69 -10.32 -14.27 4.70
CA CYS A 69 -10.74 -13.33 3.66
C CYS A 69 -9.72 -13.12 2.53
N GLY A 70 -8.68 -13.96 2.43
CA GLY A 70 -7.63 -13.83 1.42
C GLY A 70 -8.14 -13.91 -0.03
N SER A 71 -9.23 -14.63 -0.27
CA SER A 71 -9.89 -14.68 -1.59
C SER A 71 -10.49 -13.35 -2.03
N LYS A 72 -10.66 -12.39 -1.11
CA LYS A 72 -11.22 -11.06 -1.36
C LYS A 72 -10.16 -9.96 -1.51
N VAL A 73 -8.88 -10.30 -1.29
CA VAL A 73 -7.75 -9.38 -1.42
C VAL A 73 -7.08 -9.63 -2.76
N ASP A 74 -6.95 -8.58 -3.58
CA ASP A 74 -6.28 -8.67 -4.88
C ASP A 74 -4.76 -8.51 -4.71
N ILE A 75 -4.34 -7.54 -3.90
CA ILE A 75 -2.93 -7.16 -3.72
C ILE A 75 -2.59 -7.01 -2.24
N LEU A 76 -1.53 -7.67 -1.79
CA LEU A 76 -0.91 -7.40 -0.49
C LEU A 76 0.49 -6.85 -0.72
N ALA A 77 0.68 -5.58 -0.34
CA ALA A 77 1.94 -4.88 -0.42
C ALA A 77 2.62 -4.88 0.96
N VAL A 78 3.84 -5.42 1.03
CA VAL A 78 4.64 -5.36 2.25
C VAL A 78 5.70 -4.28 2.11
N SER A 79 5.84 -3.44 3.14
CA SER A 79 6.89 -2.44 3.23
C SER A 79 8.17 -3.10 3.72
N CYS A 80 9.21 -3.10 2.89
CA CYS A 80 10.53 -3.64 3.19
C CYS A 80 11.57 -2.68 2.60
N ASP A 81 12.33 -2.04 3.48
CA ASP A 81 13.30 -1.02 3.08
C ASP A 81 14.72 -1.59 2.93
N SER A 82 15.04 -2.72 3.57
CA SER A 82 16.35 -3.36 3.51
C SER A 82 16.24 -4.88 3.68
N PHE A 83 17.16 -5.63 3.06
CA PHE A 83 17.40 -7.06 3.29
C PHE A 83 18.58 -7.32 4.25
N ASP A 84 19.05 -6.28 4.92
CA ASP A 84 19.86 -6.33 6.13
C ASP A 84 19.03 -5.89 7.35
N GLU A 85 18.89 -6.77 8.35
CA GLU A 85 18.09 -6.51 9.56
C GLU A 85 18.66 -5.34 10.37
N SER A 86 19.98 -5.18 10.42
CA SER A 86 20.61 -4.09 11.17
C SER A 86 20.27 -2.72 10.58
N THR A 87 20.18 -2.65 9.26
CA THR A 87 19.77 -1.47 8.49
C THR A 87 18.29 -1.18 8.71
N ASN A 88 17.43 -2.21 8.70
CA ASN A 88 16.00 -2.03 9.05
C ASN A 88 15.83 -1.46 10.47
N ILE A 89 16.57 -1.99 11.46
CA ILE A 89 16.54 -1.48 12.84
C ILE A 89 16.97 -0.01 12.88
N GLN A 90 18.04 0.37 12.17
CA GLN A 90 18.50 1.77 12.10
C GLN A 90 17.53 2.72 11.40
N ILE A 91 16.81 2.23 10.38
CA ILE A 91 15.69 2.94 9.73
C ILE A 91 14.51 3.11 10.72
N GLY A 92 14.40 2.25 11.74
CA GLY A 92 13.30 2.22 12.69
C GLY A 92 12.21 1.22 12.32
N ARG A 93 12.55 0.17 11.59
CA ARG A 93 11.66 -0.92 11.15
C ARG A 93 11.97 -2.24 11.85
N GLY A 94 11.04 -2.66 12.70
CA GLY A 94 11.08 -3.97 13.34
C GLY A 94 12.21 -4.10 14.35
N SER A 95 12.41 -5.33 14.81
CA SER A 95 13.39 -5.68 15.83
C SER A 95 14.29 -6.86 15.42
N GLY A 96 14.42 -7.11 14.10
CA GLY A 96 15.33 -8.11 13.54
C GLY A 96 14.69 -9.37 12.94
N ASP A 97 13.38 -9.38 12.67
CA ASP A 97 12.68 -10.52 12.08
C ASP A 97 11.89 -10.19 10.78
N GLN A 98 12.05 -8.97 10.26
CA GLN A 98 11.24 -8.45 9.15
C GLN A 98 11.42 -9.26 7.88
N ILE A 99 12.65 -9.67 7.56
CA ILE A 99 12.95 -10.42 6.34
C ILE A 99 12.29 -11.78 6.42
N SER A 100 12.42 -12.48 7.55
CA SER A 100 11.79 -13.79 7.74
C SER A 100 10.26 -13.73 7.57
N GLN A 101 9.67 -12.65 8.08
CA GLN A 101 8.23 -12.41 7.98
C GLN A 101 7.81 -12.05 6.56
N LEU A 102 8.61 -11.27 5.82
CA LEU A 102 8.38 -10.96 4.41
C LEU A 102 8.27 -12.22 3.56
N TYR A 103 9.20 -13.17 3.71
CA TYR A 103 9.17 -14.44 2.98
C TYR A 103 7.96 -15.30 3.37
N LYS A 104 7.56 -15.33 4.65
CA LYS A 104 6.33 -16.00 5.08
C LYS A 104 5.09 -15.39 4.40
N VAL A 105 4.97 -14.07 4.42
CA VAL A 105 3.85 -13.36 3.79
C VAL A 105 3.83 -13.60 2.28
N ALA A 106 4.98 -13.56 1.60
CA ALA A 106 5.09 -13.88 0.18
C ALA A 106 4.61 -15.32 -0.11
N SER A 107 5.00 -16.29 0.73
CA SER A 107 4.57 -17.68 0.60
C SER A 107 3.05 -17.84 0.75
N TRP A 108 2.43 -17.10 1.68
CA TRP A 108 0.98 -17.09 1.85
C TRP A 108 0.29 -16.43 0.66
N CYS A 109 0.79 -15.30 0.17
CA CYS A 109 0.27 -14.67 -1.04
C CYS A 109 0.25 -15.65 -2.21
N LYS A 110 1.34 -16.40 -2.44
CA LYS A 110 1.39 -17.46 -3.44
C LYS A 110 0.35 -18.55 -3.19
N LYS A 111 0.26 -19.07 -1.95
CA LYS A 111 -0.68 -20.13 -1.56
C LYS A 111 -2.15 -19.76 -1.79
N TYR A 112 -2.54 -18.52 -1.50
CA TYR A 112 -3.93 -18.04 -1.63
C TYR A 112 -4.20 -17.29 -2.95
N GLY A 113 -3.19 -17.18 -3.82
CA GLY A 113 -3.25 -16.51 -5.12
C GLY A 113 -3.45 -14.99 -5.04
N ILE A 114 -2.93 -14.36 -3.99
CA ILE A 114 -2.91 -12.89 -3.83
C ILE A 114 -1.68 -12.34 -4.55
N ARG A 115 -1.82 -11.25 -5.30
CA ARG A 115 -0.69 -10.60 -5.97
C ARG A 115 0.22 -9.94 -4.92
N PHE A 116 1.45 -10.43 -4.79
CA PHE A 116 2.42 -9.95 -3.81
C PHE A 116 3.21 -8.73 -4.31
N LYS A 117 3.17 -7.64 -3.57
CA LYS A 117 3.87 -6.38 -3.89
C LYS A 117 4.88 -6.04 -2.80
N ILE A 118 5.99 -5.44 -3.19
CA ILE A 118 6.95 -4.84 -2.25
C ILE A 118 6.96 -3.33 -2.44
N ASN A 119 6.98 -2.60 -1.32
CA ASN A 119 7.22 -1.17 -1.28
C ASN A 119 8.54 -0.93 -0.52
N THR A 120 9.44 -0.15 -1.10
CA THR A 120 10.74 0.19 -0.51
C THR A 120 10.89 1.71 -0.51
N VAL A 121 11.24 2.30 0.63
CA VAL A 121 11.71 3.69 0.71
C VAL A 121 13.22 3.69 0.64
N VAL A 122 13.75 4.26 -0.44
CA VAL A 122 15.19 4.42 -0.68
C VAL A 122 15.67 5.68 0.03
N CYS A 123 16.66 5.52 0.91
CA CYS A 123 17.16 6.52 1.83
C CYS A 123 18.67 6.35 2.07
N ARG A 124 19.22 7.22 2.92
CA ARG A 124 20.66 7.30 3.23
C ARG A 124 21.29 5.97 3.65
N LEU A 125 20.52 5.08 4.27
CA LEU A 125 21.03 3.83 4.81
C LEU A 125 20.98 2.64 3.83
N ASN A 126 20.20 2.72 2.76
CA ASN A 126 19.98 1.58 1.85
C ASN A 126 20.17 1.91 0.36
N TRP A 127 20.44 3.17 -0.01
CA TRP A 127 20.58 3.56 -1.41
C TRP A 127 21.73 2.82 -2.13
N ASP A 128 22.75 2.35 -1.39
CA ASP A 128 23.86 1.58 -1.95
C ASP A 128 23.66 0.05 -1.87
N GLU A 129 22.56 -0.42 -1.30
CA GLU A 129 22.26 -1.86 -1.16
C GLU A 129 21.94 -2.51 -2.52
N ASP A 130 22.42 -3.74 -2.72
CA ASP A 130 22.00 -4.60 -3.83
C ASP A 130 20.94 -5.60 -3.34
N MET A 131 19.71 -5.40 -3.79
CA MET A 131 18.54 -6.19 -3.43
C MET A 131 18.16 -7.22 -4.51
N ASN A 132 18.88 -7.31 -5.64
CA ASN A 132 18.48 -8.09 -6.82
C ASN A 132 18.18 -9.55 -6.47
N LYS A 133 19.09 -10.21 -5.74
CA LYS A 133 18.94 -11.63 -5.35
C LYS A 133 17.66 -11.89 -4.54
N HIS A 134 17.33 -10.99 -3.62
CA HIS A 134 16.14 -11.14 -2.78
C HIS A 134 14.86 -10.89 -3.58
N ILE A 135 14.84 -9.87 -4.42
CA ILE A 135 13.70 -9.57 -5.30
C ILE A 135 13.47 -10.69 -6.31
N GLU A 136 14.52 -11.28 -6.88
CA GLU A 136 14.45 -12.45 -7.76
C GLU A 136 13.85 -13.67 -7.06
N GLN A 137 14.16 -13.88 -5.77
CA GLN A 137 13.61 -14.98 -5.01
C GLN A 137 12.15 -14.76 -4.60
N LEU A 138 11.80 -13.51 -4.24
CA LEU A 138 10.45 -13.14 -3.79
C LEU A 138 9.46 -12.98 -4.94
N GLN A 139 9.96 -12.67 -6.15
CA GLN A 139 9.18 -12.48 -7.37
C GLN A 139 7.91 -11.63 -7.17
N PRO A 140 8.01 -10.43 -6.56
CA PRO A 140 6.83 -9.58 -6.44
C PRO A 140 6.34 -9.20 -7.84
N PHE A 141 5.02 -9.18 -8.06
CA PHE A 141 4.49 -8.74 -9.35
C PHE A 141 4.77 -7.25 -9.60
N ARG A 142 5.01 -6.49 -8.52
CA ARG A 142 5.40 -5.09 -8.55
C ARG A 142 6.27 -4.76 -7.35
N TRP A 143 7.37 -4.05 -7.59
CA TRP A 143 8.27 -3.52 -6.58
C TRP A 143 8.34 -2.00 -6.73
N LYS A 144 7.67 -1.29 -5.83
CA LYS A 144 7.63 0.18 -5.83
C LYS A 144 8.77 0.72 -4.98
N CYS A 145 9.67 1.48 -5.59
CA CYS A 145 10.79 2.10 -4.91
C CYS A 145 10.58 3.61 -4.85
N PHE A 146 10.31 4.14 -3.67
CA PHE A 146 10.09 5.56 -3.42
C PHE A 146 11.41 6.21 -3.01
N GLN A 147 11.76 7.35 -3.58
CA GLN A 147 12.79 8.20 -2.96
C GLN A 147 12.27 8.70 -1.61
N VAL A 148 13.09 8.77 -0.57
CA VAL A 148 12.65 9.33 0.72
C VAL A 148 12.17 10.77 0.55
N LEU A 149 10.99 11.06 1.11
CA LEU A 149 10.34 12.37 1.07
C LEU A 149 10.23 12.97 2.46
N VAL A 150 10.62 14.23 2.58
CA VAL A 150 10.31 15.05 3.76
C VAL A 150 8.96 15.74 3.54
N VAL A 151 8.02 15.47 4.42
CA VAL A 151 6.67 16.02 4.45
C VAL A 151 6.55 16.92 5.66
N ALA A 152 6.22 18.18 5.40
CA ALA A 152 6.36 19.21 6.40
C ALA A 152 5.18 19.22 7.39
N GLY A 153 5.48 19.07 8.69
CA GLY A 153 4.50 18.78 9.76
C GLY A 153 4.44 17.31 10.17
N GLU A 154 4.92 16.40 9.31
CA GLU A 154 4.89 14.95 9.55
C GLU A 154 6.27 14.42 9.98
N ASN A 155 7.33 14.80 9.26
CA ASN A 155 8.67 14.25 9.47
C ASN A 155 9.82 15.23 9.18
N ASP A 156 9.58 16.54 9.24
CA ASP A 156 10.50 17.59 8.77
C ASP A 156 11.30 18.32 9.87
N SER A 157 11.06 18.01 11.14
CA SER A 157 11.71 18.71 12.24
C SER A 157 12.00 17.84 13.46
N GLY A 158 12.79 18.36 14.39
CA GLY A 158 12.96 17.73 15.71
C GLY A 158 11.71 17.85 16.60
N ASN A 159 10.72 18.63 16.17
CA ASN A 159 9.46 18.84 16.90
C ASN A 159 8.31 17.97 16.35
N SER A 160 8.46 17.39 15.15
CA SER A 160 7.55 16.37 14.64
C SER A 160 7.85 15.01 15.28
N LEU A 161 6.88 14.08 15.25
CA LEU A 161 7.06 12.73 15.80
C LEU A 161 8.23 11.96 15.16
N ARG A 162 8.64 12.36 13.96
CA ARG A 162 9.72 11.75 13.18
C ARG A 162 10.60 12.85 12.58
N ASP A 163 11.86 12.52 12.30
CA ASP A 163 12.78 13.40 11.57
C ASP A 163 13.43 12.61 10.41
N ALA A 164 12.94 12.87 9.20
CA ALA A 164 13.38 12.24 7.97
C ALA A 164 14.60 12.91 7.34
N ARG A 165 15.03 14.08 7.84
CA ARG A 165 16.10 14.87 7.21
C ARG A 165 17.44 14.15 7.19
N LYS A 166 17.72 13.37 8.23
CA LYS A 166 18.93 12.52 8.31
C LYS A 166 18.95 11.36 7.31
N PHE A 167 17.81 11.05 6.70
CA PHE A 167 17.66 9.96 5.75
C PHE A 167 17.69 10.40 4.28
N ILE A 168 17.74 11.72 4.01
CA ILE A 168 17.69 12.27 2.64
C ILE A 168 18.86 11.77 1.79
N ILE A 169 18.56 11.52 0.52
CA ILE A 169 19.50 11.20 -0.56
C ILE A 169 19.33 12.16 -1.72
N THR A 170 20.38 12.34 -2.52
CA THR A 170 20.31 13.12 -3.76
C THR A 170 19.53 12.38 -4.85
N ASP A 171 19.14 13.10 -5.90
CA ASP A 171 18.53 12.48 -7.08
C ASP A 171 19.52 11.51 -7.75
N GLU A 172 20.83 11.82 -7.79
CA GLU A 172 21.87 10.93 -8.32
C GLU A 172 22.05 9.64 -7.50
N GLU A 173 22.01 9.73 -6.17
CA GLU A 173 22.07 8.55 -5.28
C GLU A 173 20.86 7.64 -5.54
N TYR A 174 19.67 8.22 -5.68
CA TYR A 174 18.45 7.49 -6.01
C TYR A 174 18.51 6.85 -7.42
N ASP A 175 18.96 7.61 -8.43
CA ASP A 175 19.13 7.09 -9.79
C ASP A 175 20.18 5.97 -9.85
N SER A 176 21.21 6.03 -9.01
CA SER A 176 22.18 4.94 -8.84
C SER A 176 21.52 3.66 -8.34
N PHE A 177 20.68 3.76 -7.29
CA PHE A 177 19.88 2.64 -6.80
C PHE A 177 19.00 2.05 -7.91
N CYS A 178 18.29 2.88 -8.66
CA CYS A 178 17.45 2.41 -9.76
C CYS A 178 18.26 1.72 -10.88
N ARG A 179 19.43 2.26 -11.25
CA ARG A 179 20.33 1.66 -12.25
C ARG A 179 20.87 0.30 -11.79
N ARG A 180 21.21 0.14 -10.51
CA ARG A 180 21.68 -1.14 -9.92
C ARG A 180 20.64 -2.24 -10.06
N HIS A 181 19.36 -1.89 -10.03
CA HIS A 181 18.23 -2.82 -10.04
C HIS A 181 17.45 -2.84 -11.37
N LYS A 182 17.99 -2.23 -12.43
CA LYS A 182 17.28 -2.05 -13.72
C LYS A 182 16.82 -3.36 -14.40
N THR A 183 17.41 -4.49 -14.04
CA THR A 183 17.08 -5.81 -14.57
C THR A 183 15.81 -6.39 -13.94
N GLN A 184 15.38 -5.86 -12.79
CA GLN A 184 14.16 -6.29 -12.12
C GLN A 184 12.94 -5.76 -12.88
N THR A 185 12.23 -6.66 -13.57
CA THR A 185 11.04 -6.30 -14.38
C THR A 185 9.89 -5.75 -13.55
N SER A 186 9.84 -6.08 -12.25
CA SER A 186 8.83 -5.60 -11.32
C SER A 186 9.12 -4.18 -10.78
N LEU A 187 10.33 -3.66 -11.01
CA LEU A 187 10.77 -2.35 -10.49
C LEU A 187 9.92 -1.22 -11.08
N VAL A 188 9.37 -0.39 -10.20
CA VAL A 188 8.69 0.85 -10.55
C VAL A 188 9.24 1.97 -9.68
N PRO A 189 10.16 2.81 -10.21
CA PRO A 189 10.71 3.94 -9.47
C PRO A 189 9.66 5.05 -9.31
N GLU A 190 9.75 5.77 -8.21
CA GLU A 190 8.91 6.92 -7.86
C GLU A 190 9.74 7.95 -7.10
N SER A 191 10.39 8.85 -7.84
CA SER A 191 11.17 9.95 -7.26
C SER A 191 10.26 11.01 -6.60
N ASN A 192 10.85 11.89 -5.80
CA ASN A 192 10.13 12.99 -5.13
C ASN A 192 9.39 13.89 -6.13
N ARG A 193 9.95 14.06 -7.34
CA ARG A 193 9.33 14.82 -8.44
C ARG A 193 8.00 14.22 -8.89
N LEU A 194 7.82 12.90 -8.75
CA LEU A 194 6.61 12.16 -9.14
C LEU A 194 5.61 11.98 -8.00
N MET A 195 6.07 11.89 -6.75
CA MET A 195 5.22 11.57 -5.59
C MET A 195 4.29 12.71 -5.17
N ALA A 196 4.73 13.97 -5.26
CA ALA A 196 4.13 15.10 -4.53
C ALA A 196 2.66 15.47 -4.89
N LYS A 197 2.01 14.82 -5.86
CA LYS A 197 0.73 15.30 -6.40
C LYS A 197 -0.32 14.24 -6.73
N SER A 198 -0.13 12.99 -6.30
CA SER A 198 -0.69 11.87 -7.06
C SER A 198 -1.45 10.83 -6.23
N TYR A 199 -1.68 11.06 -4.94
CA TYR A 199 -2.47 10.17 -4.10
C TYR A 199 -3.66 10.92 -3.51
N LEU A 200 -4.85 10.35 -3.67
CA LEU A 200 -6.02 10.77 -2.93
C LEU A 200 -6.03 9.97 -1.62
N ILE A 201 -5.67 10.63 -0.53
CA ILE A 201 -5.58 10.01 0.79
C ILE A 201 -6.82 10.38 1.58
N LEU A 202 -7.44 9.36 2.17
CA LEU A 202 -8.56 9.51 3.07
C LEU A 202 -8.10 9.12 4.48
N ASP A 203 -8.23 10.03 5.43
CA ASP A 203 -7.81 9.79 6.82
C ASP A 203 -8.83 8.93 7.60
N GLU A 204 -8.52 8.67 8.88
CA GLU A 204 -9.37 7.87 9.77
C GLU A 204 -10.73 8.51 10.11
N TYR A 205 -10.95 9.77 9.73
CA TYR A 205 -12.21 10.51 9.88
C TYR A 205 -13.00 10.60 8.56
N LEU A 206 -12.54 9.89 7.52
CA LEU A 206 -13.08 9.93 6.17
C LEU A 206 -13.02 11.35 5.56
N ARG A 207 -11.93 12.05 5.81
CA ARG A 207 -11.61 13.36 5.22
C ARG A 207 -10.50 13.20 4.18
N PHE A 208 -10.57 13.94 3.09
CA PHE A 208 -9.47 13.96 2.13
C PHE A 208 -8.34 14.83 2.67
N LEU A 209 -7.11 14.36 2.50
CA LEU A 209 -5.93 15.18 2.75
C LEU A 209 -5.57 15.97 1.50
N ASP A 210 -5.18 17.23 1.69
CA ASP A 210 -4.59 18.04 0.64
C ASP A 210 -3.19 17.56 0.24
N ARG A 211 -2.59 18.25 -0.74
CA ARG A 211 -1.28 17.89 -1.30
C ARG A 211 -0.16 17.81 -0.27
N ASP A 212 -0.27 18.61 0.79
CA ASP A 212 0.75 18.69 1.83
C ASP A 212 0.40 17.78 3.03
N GLY A 213 -0.77 17.13 3.02
CA GLY A 213 -1.26 16.32 4.14
C GLY A 213 -1.77 17.15 5.33
N ARG A 214 -1.93 18.47 5.15
CA ARG A 214 -2.04 19.44 6.26
C ARG A 214 -3.45 19.87 6.57
N GLN A 215 -4.23 20.18 5.54
CA GLN A 215 -5.61 20.64 5.72
C GLN A 215 -6.56 19.54 5.25
N PRO A 216 -7.06 18.71 6.19
CA PRO A 216 -8.10 17.75 5.84
C PRO A 216 -9.36 18.51 5.42
N SER A 217 -10.07 17.98 4.42
CA SER A 217 -11.43 18.41 4.11
C SER A 217 -12.37 18.17 5.30
N GLU A 218 -13.62 18.63 5.20
CA GLU A 218 -14.69 18.07 6.03
C GLU A 218 -14.93 16.58 5.66
N SER A 219 -15.57 15.82 6.55
CA SER A 219 -15.80 14.40 6.31
C SER A 219 -16.73 14.21 5.11
N ILE A 220 -16.43 13.22 4.26
CA ILE A 220 -17.33 12.85 3.16
C ILE A 220 -18.71 12.41 3.65
N LEU A 221 -18.83 12.00 4.92
CA LEU A 221 -20.11 11.66 5.54
C LEU A 221 -20.98 12.89 5.82
N ASP A 222 -20.35 14.06 5.99
CA ASP A 222 -21.03 15.29 6.38
C ASP A 222 -21.34 16.14 5.14
N VAL A 223 -20.39 16.27 4.20
CA VAL A 223 -20.52 17.15 3.02
C VAL A 223 -20.57 16.45 1.67
N GLY A 224 -20.40 15.12 1.67
CA GLY A 224 -20.31 14.32 0.45
C GLY A 224 -18.93 14.37 -0.23
N VAL A 225 -18.71 13.45 -1.17
CA VAL A 225 -17.40 13.23 -1.80
C VAL A 225 -16.98 14.39 -2.70
N GLU A 226 -17.89 14.91 -3.53
CA GLU A 226 -17.56 15.99 -4.47
C GLU A 226 -17.15 17.27 -3.76
N THR A 227 -17.90 17.68 -2.73
CA THR A 227 -17.60 18.87 -1.93
C THR A 227 -16.25 18.73 -1.24
N ALA A 228 -16.01 17.60 -0.57
CA ALA A 228 -14.75 17.31 0.10
C ALA A 228 -13.55 17.25 -0.87
N LEU A 229 -13.74 16.73 -2.09
CA LEU A 229 -12.68 16.71 -3.11
C LEU A 229 -12.31 18.10 -3.63
N ARG A 230 -13.30 18.98 -3.80
CA ARG A 230 -13.05 20.35 -4.27
C ARG A 230 -12.22 21.16 -3.29
N SER A 231 -12.26 20.84 -1.99
CA SER A 231 -11.47 21.58 -0.99
C SER A 231 -9.99 21.18 -0.96
N VAL A 232 -9.57 20.10 -1.63
CA VAL A 232 -8.19 19.54 -1.53
C VAL A 232 -7.36 19.61 -2.83
N TYR A 233 -7.87 20.25 -3.90
CA TYR A 233 -7.15 20.47 -5.17
C TYR A 233 -6.47 19.22 -5.78
N TRP A 234 -7.27 18.24 -6.20
CA TRP A 234 -6.82 16.99 -6.83
C TRP A 234 -6.16 17.19 -8.22
N ASP A 235 -5.03 16.51 -8.48
CA ASP A 235 -4.31 16.53 -9.76
C ASP A 235 -4.37 15.15 -10.46
N GLU A 236 -5.35 15.00 -11.36
CA GLU A 236 -5.57 13.75 -12.10
C GLU A 236 -4.40 13.39 -13.03
N LYS A 237 -3.70 14.40 -13.58
CA LYS A 237 -2.61 14.18 -14.53
C LYS A 237 -1.43 13.50 -13.84
N ALA A 238 -1.04 14.01 -12.67
CA ALA A 238 0.03 13.40 -11.88
C ALA A 238 -0.27 11.95 -11.46
N PHE A 239 -1.54 11.60 -11.21
CA PHE A 239 -1.95 10.21 -10.92
C PHE A 239 -1.72 9.26 -12.11
N LYS A 240 -1.97 9.72 -13.34
CA LYS A 240 -1.75 8.92 -14.56
C LYS A 240 -0.25 8.76 -14.85
N ASP A 241 0.51 9.85 -14.79
CA ASP A 241 1.94 9.87 -15.14
C ASP A 241 2.80 8.93 -14.27
N ARG A 242 2.40 8.68 -13.02
CA ARG A 242 3.08 7.73 -12.12
C ARG A 242 2.69 6.24 -12.29
N GLY A 243 1.86 5.92 -13.28
CA GLY A 243 1.34 4.58 -13.51
C GLY A 243 0.37 4.10 -12.42
N GLY A 244 -0.45 5.02 -11.88
CA GLY A 244 -1.56 4.71 -10.95
C GLY A 244 -2.67 3.88 -11.59
N VAL A 245 -2.70 3.86 -12.93
CA VAL A 245 -3.49 2.95 -13.77
C VAL A 245 -2.58 1.82 -14.25
N TYR A 246 -2.93 0.56 -13.96
CA TYR A 246 -2.15 -0.65 -14.28
C TYR A 246 -3.04 -1.89 -14.28
N ASP A 247 -2.60 -3.09 -14.63
CA ASP A 247 -3.45 -4.26 -14.39
C ASP A 247 -3.53 -4.57 -12.88
N TRP A 248 -4.68 -4.28 -12.28
CA TRP A 248 -4.91 -4.32 -10.83
C TRP A 248 -5.91 -5.37 -10.39
N THR A 249 -6.51 -6.11 -11.34
CA THR A 249 -7.48 -7.16 -11.05
C THR A 249 -6.77 -8.48 -10.93
N ARG A 250 -7.17 -9.32 -9.98
CA ARG A 250 -6.76 -10.73 -10.02
C ARG A 250 -7.46 -11.40 -11.23
N PRO A 251 -6.78 -12.26 -12.02
CA PRO A 251 -7.48 -13.08 -13.00
C PRO A 251 -8.51 -13.92 -12.25
N ALA A 252 -9.75 -13.97 -12.74
CA ALA A 252 -10.76 -14.84 -12.15
C ALA A 252 -10.18 -16.26 -12.11
N SER A 253 -10.23 -16.91 -10.95
CA SER A 253 -9.97 -18.35 -10.90
C SER A 253 -10.96 -18.99 -11.87
N THR A 254 -10.46 -19.63 -12.92
CA THR A 254 -11.22 -20.66 -13.62
C THR A 254 -11.51 -21.73 -12.58
N CYS A 255 -12.63 -21.60 -11.87
CA CYS A 255 -13.26 -22.75 -11.26
C CYS A 255 -13.43 -23.74 -12.41
N GLY A 256 -12.70 -24.85 -12.35
CA GLY A 256 -12.93 -25.97 -13.24
C GLY A 256 -14.42 -26.25 -13.23
N LYS A 257 -15.04 -26.21 -14.41
CA LYS A 257 -16.30 -26.89 -14.63
C LYS A 257 -16.00 -28.40 -14.64
N ASP A 258 -15.63 -28.94 -13.50
CA ASP A 258 -15.72 -30.38 -13.29
C ASP A 258 -17.08 -30.61 -12.67
N GLY A 259 -18.05 -30.85 -13.55
CA GLY A 259 -19.28 -31.51 -13.17
C GLY A 259 -18.92 -32.89 -12.67
N GLN A 260 -18.96 -33.07 -11.36
CA GLN A 260 -19.27 -34.36 -10.78
C GLN A 260 -20.54 -34.17 -9.96
N ASP A 261 -21.61 -34.74 -10.51
CA ASP A 261 -22.87 -34.98 -9.84
C ASP A 261 -22.60 -35.63 -8.47
N LEU A 262 -22.93 -34.91 -7.40
CA LEU A 262 -23.10 -35.52 -6.09
C LEU A 262 -24.52 -36.10 -6.07
N GLN A 263 -24.63 -37.40 -6.34
CA GLN A 263 -25.78 -38.19 -5.94
C GLN A 263 -25.62 -38.60 -4.46
N TRP A 264 -26.55 -38.09 -3.65
CA TRP A 264 -26.87 -38.43 -2.25
C TRP A 264 -25.76 -38.23 -1.20
#